data_AF-A0A3Q0S396-F1
#
_entry.id   AF-A0A3Q0S396-F1
#
_cell.length_a   1.000
_cell.length_b   1.000
_cell.length_c   1.000
_cell.angle_alpha   90.00
_cell.angle_beta   90.00
_cell.angle_gamma   90.00
#
_symmetry.space_group_name_H-M   'P 1'
#
loop_
_entity.id
_entity.type
_entity.pdbx_description
1 polymer ?
#
loop_
_entity_poly.entity_id
_entity_poly.type
_entity_poly.pdbx_seq_one_letter_code
_entity_poly.pdbx_strand_id
1 'polypeptide(L)'
;MADKELHRVRTGFVEKVSETVIKQLLDDLAEDRVLNDGECESILERNTTRADKARCLIDIVKRKGPKASNTMIAHFQRREPLLFDNLGLAVIIHVFLLIS
;
A
#
# COMPACT_ATOMS: atom_id res chain seq x y z
N MET A 1 3.85 -12.79 6.49
CA MET A 1 3.08 -12.80 5.22
C MET A 1 2.61 -11.38 4.99
N ALA A 2 3.06 -10.75 3.90
CA ALA A 2 2.92 -9.32 3.65
C ALA A 2 1.47 -8.82 3.59
N ASP A 3 0.59 -9.66 3.08
CA ASP A 3 -0.86 -9.48 3.00
C ASP A 3 -1.51 -9.35 4.39
N LYS A 4 -0.99 -10.06 5.39
CA LYS A 4 -1.45 -9.97 6.78
C LYS A 4 -1.00 -8.66 7.43
N GLU A 5 0.22 -8.22 7.15
CA GLU A 5 0.73 -6.94 7.65
C GLU A 5 0.01 -5.75 7.03
N LEU A 6 -0.21 -5.80 5.71
CA LEU A 6 -0.98 -4.77 5.02
C LEU A 6 -2.42 -4.68 5.56
N HIS A 7 -3.02 -5.83 5.91
CA HIS A 7 -4.32 -5.86 6.58
C HIS A 7 -4.28 -5.27 8.00
N ARG A 8 -3.24 -5.58 8.79
CA ARG A 8 -3.05 -5.07 10.15
C ARG A 8 -2.94 -3.54 10.17
N VAL A 9 -2.19 -2.96 9.24
CA VAL A 9 -1.97 -1.50 9.19
C VAL A 9 -3.04 -0.75 8.41
N ARG A 10 -4.00 -1.45 7.78
CA ARG A 10 -5.02 -0.87 6.90
C ARG A 10 -5.74 0.32 7.53
N THR A 11 -6.18 0.22 8.78
CA THR A 11 -6.90 1.30 9.45
C THR A 11 -6.04 2.55 9.58
N GLY A 12 -4.82 2.40 10.10
CA GLY A 12 -3.89 3.52 10.25
C GLY A 12 -3.44 4.11 8.91
N PHE A 13 -3.27 3.27 7.88
CA PHE A 13 -2.99 3.73 6.52
C PHE A 13 -4.13 4.60 5.98
N VAL A 14 -5.38 4.10 6.04
CA VAL A 14 -6.57 4.81 5.54
C VAL A 14 -6.78 6.16 6.25
N GLU A 15 -6.53 6.22 7.54
CA GLU A 15 -6.69 7.45 8.33
C GLU A 15 -5.63 8.51 8.00
N LYS A 16 -4.37 8.09 7.89
CA LYS A 16 -3.20 8.99 7.89
C LYS A 16 -2.60 9.25 6.50
N VAL A 17 -2.82 8.36 5.52
CA VAL A 17 -2.23 8.54 4.19
C VAL A 17 -2.84 9.75 3.49
N SER A 18 -2.01 10.54 2.82
CA SER A 18 -2.46 11.67 2.01
C SER A 18 -2.92 11.20 0.63
N GLU A 19 -3.80 11.98 -0.02
CA GLU A 19 -4.26 11.64 -1.37
C GLU A 19 -3.11 11.64 -2.40
N THR A 20 -2.12 12.52 -2.21
CA THR A 20 -0.91 12.56 -3.03
C THR A 20 -0.16 11.23 -2.98
N VAL A 21 0.03 10.67 -1.78
CA VAL A 21 0.72 9.38 -1.60
C VAL A 21 -0.09 8.23 -2.19
N ILE A 22 -1.43 8.27 -2.09
CA ILE A 22 -2.27 7.27 -2.75
C ILE A 22 -2.04 7.28 -4.26
N LYS A 23 -2.09 8.45 -4.91
CA LYS A 23 -1.87 8.57 -6.37
C LYS A 23 -0.48 8.07 -6.77
N GLN A 24 0.53 8.51 -6.03
CA GLN A 24 1.90 8.09 -6.21
C GLN A 24 2.13 6.58 -6.05
N LEU A 25 1.42 5.93 -5.12
CA LEU A 25 1.45 4.47 -4.96
C LEU A 25 0.71 3.77 -6.09
N LEU A 26 -0.38 4.35 -6.61
CA LEU A 26 -1.06 3.80 -7.80
C LEU A 26 -0.13 3.80 -9.00
N ASP A 27 0.60 4.90 -9.23
CA ASP A 27 1.55 5.04 -10.33
C ASP A 27 2.68 4.00 -10.22
N ASP A 28 3.30 3.85 -9.04
CA ASP A 28 4.37 2.85 -8.83
C ASP A 28 3.86 1.41 -9.05
N LEU A 29 2.67 1.11 -8.53
CA LEU A 29 2.09 -0.22 -8.63
C LEU A 29 1.63 -0.53 -10.05
N ALA A 30 1.26 0.48 -10.84
CA ALA A 30 1.01 0.32 -12.27
C ALA A 30 2.31 0.09 -13.04
N GLU A 31 3.37 0.85 -12.73
CA GLU A 31 4.71 0.68 -13.32
C GLU A 31 5.27 -0.73 -13.07
N ASP A 32 5.13 -1.24 -11.85
CA ASP A 32 5.51 -2.60 -11.47
C ASP A 32 4.54 -3.69 -11.97
N ARG A 33 3.51 -3.30 -12.74
CA ARG A 33 2.44 -4.18 -13.27
C ARG A 33 1.69 -4.96 -12.18
N VAL A 34 1.66 -4.43 -10.97
CA VAL A 34 0.85 -4.96 -9.87
C VAL A 34 -0.62 -4.58 -10.11
N LEU A 35 -0.87 -3.32 -10.42
CA LEU A 35 -2.19 -2.82 -10.83
C LEU A 35 -2.23 -2.67 -12.35
N ASN A 36 -3.41 -2.89 -12.93
CA ASN A 36 -3.67 -2.47 -14.31
C ASN A 36 -4.33 -1.09 -14.34
N ASP A 37 -4.31 -0.44 -15.51
CA ASP A 37 -4.85 0.93 -15.69
C ASP A 37 -6.33 1.03 -15.27
N GLY A 38 -7.13 0.00 -15.56
CA GLY A 38 -8.54 -0.05 -15.17
C GLY A 38 -8.76 -0.18 -13.65
N GLU A 39 -7.86 -0.86 -12.94
CA GLU A 39 -7.88 -0.92 -11.47
C GLU A 39 -7.51 0.44 -10.87
N CYS A 40 -6.50 1.12 -11.43
CA CYS A 40 -6.11 2.47 -10.99
C CYS A 40 -7.22 3.48 -11.22
N GLU A 41 -7.82 3.50 -12.42
CA GLU A 41 -8.95 4.36 -12.77
C GLU A 41 -10.16 4.07 -11.88
N SER A 42 -10.50 2.79 -11.67
CA SER A 42 -11.58 2.39 -10.77
C SER A 42 -11.36 2.88 -9.33
N ILE A 43 -10.11 2.85 -8.83
CA ILE A 43 -9.80 3.39 -7.50
C ILE A 43 -10.02 4.91 -7.48
N LEU A 44 -9.57 5.63 -8.49
CA LEU A 44 -9.62 7.10 -8.52
C LEU A 44 -11.02 7.66 -8.76
N GLU A 45 -11.79 7.03 -9.66
CA GLU A 45 -13.09 7.52 -10.13
C GLU A 45 -14.27 7.01 -9.30
N ARG A 46 -14.21 5.76 -8.82
CA ARG A 46 -15.35 5.17 -8.08
C ARG A 46 -15.35 5.50 -6.59
N ASN A 47 -14.25 6.06 -6.07
CA ASN A 47 -14.12 6.40 -4.65
C ASN A 47 -14.01 7.92 -4.48
N THR A 48 -15.02 8.52 -3.85
CA THR A 48 -15.09 9.98 -3.67
C THR A 48 -14.16 10.49 -2.58
N THR A 49 -13.94 9.69 -1.52
CA THR A 49 -13.11 10.11 -0.39
C THR A 49 -11.71 9.51 -0.44
N ARG A 50 -10.73 10.23 0.11
CA ARG A 50 -9.35 9.73 0.31
C ARG A 50 -9.34 8.39 1.04
N ALA A 51 -10.18 8.24 2.07
CA ALA A 51 -10.24 7.04 2.88
C ALA A 51 -10.75 5.83 2.07
N ASP A 52 -11.77 6.05 1.23
CA ASP A 52 -12.30 4.99 0.35
C ASP A 52 -11.28 4.59 -0.72
N LYS A 53 -10.57 5.55 -1.32
CA LYS A 53 -9.47 5.29 -2.25
C LYS A 53 -8.38 4.43 -1.59
N ALA A 54 -7.94 4.81 -0.38
CA ALA A 54 -6.94 4.06 0.38
C ALA A 54 -7.39 2.64 0.73
N ARG A 55 -8.66 2.47 1.13
CA ARG A 55 -9.24 1.17 1.43
C ARG A 55 -9.28 0.29 0.19
N CYS A 56 -9.76 0.83 -0.93
CA CYS A 56 -9.88 0.12 -2.19
C CYS A 56 -8.50 -0.33 -2.72
N LEU A 57 -7.50 0.55 -2.64
CA LEU A 57 -6.10 0.24 -2.98
C LEU A 57 -5.59 -0.97 -2.19
N ILE A 58 -5.68 -0.94 -0.86
CA ILE A 58 -5.24 -2.04 -0.01
C ILE A 58 -5.98 -3.34 -0.35
N ASP A 59 -7.30 -3.28 -0.52
CA ASP A 59 -8.11 -4.47 -0.78
C ASP A 59 -7.76 -5.11 -2.13
N ILE A 60 -7.52 -4.32 -3.19
CA ILE A 60 -7.07 -4.83 -4.49
C ILE A 60 -5.69 -5.48 -4.40
N VAL A 61 -4.72 -4.78 -3.81
CA VAL A 61 -3.35 -5.28 -3.67
C VAL A 61 -3.31 -6.57 -2.84
N LYS A 62 -4.08 -6.62 -1.75
CA LYS A 62 -4.21 -7.82 -0.92
C LYS A 62 -4.79 -9.00 -1.68
N ARG A 63 -5.83 -8.79 -2.51
CA ARG A 63 -6.42 -9.86 -3.34
C ARG A 63 -5.45 -10.45 -4.36
N LYS A 64 -4.49 -9.66 -4.84
CA LYS A 64 -3.43 -10.12 -5.75
C LYS A 64 -2.35 -10.95 -5.05
N GLY A 65 -2.32 -10.93 -3.72
CA GLY A 65 -1.53 -11.84 -2.91
C GLY A 65 -0.27 -11.20 -2.29
N PRO A 66 0.58 -12.04 -1.66
CA PRO A 66 1.67 -11.57 -0.82
C PRO A 66 2.78 -10.85 -1.60
N LYS A 67 3.01 -11.20 -2.87
CA LYS A 67 4.00 -10.51 -3.72
C LYS A 67 3.60 -9.06 -3.98
N ALA A 68 2.36 -8.83 -4.41
CA ALA A 68 1.80 -7.50 -4.62
C ALA A 68 1.79 -6.67 -3.32
N SER A 69 1.41 -7.31 -2.21
CA SER A 69 1.41 -6.68 -0.89
C SER A 69 2.82 -6.24 -0.46
N ASN A 70 3.85 -7.06 -0.71
CA ASN A 70 5.25 -6.70 -0.47
C ASN A 70 5.69 -5.49 -1.31
N THR A 71 5.35 -5.47 -2.60
CA THR A 71 5.68 -4.34 -3.49
C THR A 71 5.05 -3.04 -2.99
N MET A 72 3.77 -3.06 -2.59
CA MET A 72 3.11 -1.88 -2.02
C MET A 72 3.79 -1.41 -0.73
N ILE A 73 4.15 -2.32 0.17
CA ILE A 73 4.84 -1.98 1.42
C ILE A 73 6.21 -1.35 1.13
N ALA A 74 6.97 -1.88 0.17
CA ALA A 74 8.28 -1.35 -0.22
C ALA A 74 8.19 0.07 -0.80
N HIS A 75 7.24 0.33 -1.70
CA HIS A 75 7.01 1.68 -2.23
C HIS A 75 6.51 2.64 -1.17
N PHE A 76 5.61 2.18 -0.29
CA PHE A 76 5.12 3.00 0.80
C PHE A 76 6.23 3.42 1.77
N GLN A 77 7.16 2.51 2.10
CA GLN A 77 8.34 2.84 2.90
C GLN A 77 9.20 3.94 2.24
N ARG A 78 9.39 3.87 0.92
CA ARG A 78 10.20 4.84 0.18
C ARG A 78 9.56 6.22 0.14
N ARG A 79 8.23 6.27 -0.03
CA ARG A 79 7.49 7.53 -0.18
C ARG A 79 7.19 8.22 1.15
N GLU A 80 6.83 7.44 2.16
CA GLU A 80 6.37 7.95 3.46
C GLU A 80 7.06 7.21 4.62
N PRO A 81 8.39 7.32 4.77
CA PRO A 81 9.14 6.58 5.79
C PRO A 81 8.69 6.92 7.22
N LEU A 82 8.34 8.18 7.49
CA LEU A 82 7.85 8.61 8.80
C LEU A 82 6.50 7.96 9.15
N LEU A 83 5.59 7.89 8.17
CA LEU A 83 4.29 7.25 8.38
C LEU A 83 4.44 5.72 8.44
N PHE A 84 5.35 5.15 7.65
CA PHE A 84 5.70 3.74 7.67
C PHE A 84 6.16 3.29 9.06
N ASP A 85 7.05 4.08 9.67
CA ASP A 85 7.53 3.85 11.03
C ASP A 85 6.40 4.04 12.06
N ASN A 86 5.60 5.09 11.93
CA ASN A 86 4.44 5.37 12.79
C ASN A 86 3.34 4.29 12.71
N LEU A 87 3.28 3.53 11.61
CA LEU A 87 2.37 2.39 11.45
C LEU A 87 2.99 1.07 11.94
N GLY A 88 4.25 1.10 12.42
CA GLY A 88 4.95 -0.07 12.94
C GLY A 88 5.28 -1.10 11.86
N LEU A 89 5.56 -0.64 10.63
CA LEU A 89 6.04 -1.51 9.55
C LEU A 89 7.58 -1.67 9.56
N ALA A 90 8.29 -0.73 10.18
CA ALA A 90 9.76 -0.70 10.30
C ALA A 90 10.36 -1.91 11.01
N VAL A 91 9.69 -2.40 12.06
CA VAL A 91 10.14 -3.53 12.89
C VAL A 91 10.24 -4.82 12.07
N ILE A 92 9.55 -4.91 10.93
CA ILE A 92 9.39 -6.14 10.16
C ILE A 92 10.44 -6.28 9.05
N ILE A 93 10.92 -5.18 8.46
CA ILE A 93 11.97 -5.23 7.42
C ILE A 93 13.32 -5.62 8.02
N HIS A 94 13.61 -5.20 9.26
CA HIS A 94 14.82 -5.63 9.97
C HIS A 94 14.84 -7.15 10.21
N VAL A 95 13.69 -7.77 10.44
CA VAL A 95 13.59 -9.24 10.61
C VAL A 95 13.71 -9.95 9.26
N PHE A 96 13.24 -9.37 8.16
CA PHE A 96 13.35 -10.00 6.83
C PHE A 96 14.76 -9.90 6.22
N LEU A 97 15.50 -8.81 6.47
CA LEU A 97 16.90 -8.65 6.01
C LEU A 97 17.91 -9.47 6.83
N LEU A 98 17.57 -9.89 8.05
CA LEU A 98 18.43 -10.75 8.89
C LEU A 98 18.27 -12.25 8.62
N ILE A 99 17.35 -12.65 7.72
CA ILE A 99 17.08 -14.07 7.40
C ILE A 99 17.16 -14.33 5.89
N SER A 100 17.87 -13.48 5.12
CA SER A 100 18.14 -13.69 3.68
C SER A 100 19.64 -13.73 3.40
#